data_AF-A0A3N5VMB0-F1
#
_entry.id   AF-A0A3N5VMB0-F1
#
_cell.length_a   1.000
_cell.length_b   1.000
_cell.length_c   1.000
_cell.angle_alpha   90.00
_cell.angle_beta   90.00
_cell.angle_gamma   90.00
#
_symmetry.space_group_name_H-M   'P 1'
#
loop_
_entity.id
_entity.type
_entity.pdbx_description
1 polymer ?
#
loop_
_entity_poly.entity_id
_entity_poly.type
_entity_poly.pdbx_seq_one_letter_code
_entity_poly.pdbx_strand_id
1 'polypeptide(L)'
;AIFRQVLKTGQPYSAVAKLFVFPDRPDQPTYWDWSLQPVREADGQVSGLILSLIDVTEQHKAQMALAYQAFLLDHINDAIVAVDDKYCFTSWNRTAEEIYGWKREEALGKMRNGASKPRVPAKLYRGRLADSDRRRLLPGRDAADL
;
A
#
# COMPACT_ATOMS: atom_id res chain seq x y z
N ALA A 1 -1.74 -33.86 -14.86
CA ALA A 1 -1.50 -33.55 -13.44
C ALA A 1 -0.03 -33.19 -13.24
N ILE A 2 0.25 -32.06 -12.59
CA ILE A 2 1.60 -31.46 -12.48
C ILE A 2 2.65 -32.42 -11.88
N PHE A 3 2.27 -33.29 -10.94
CA PHE A 3 3.15 -34.30 -10.34
C PHE A 3 3.80 -35.24 -11.38
N ARG A 4 3.03 -35.74 -12.34
CA ARG A 4 3.56 -36.60 -13.41
C ARG A 4 4.50 -35.85 -14.34
N GLN A 5 4.29 -34.56 -14.51
CA GLN A 5 5.16 -33.72 -15.33
C GLN A 5 6.52 -33.55 -14.64
N VAL A 6 6.53 -33.14 -13.37
CA VAL A 6 7.77 -32.97 -12.60
C VAL A 6 8.55 -34.29 -12.49
N LEU A 7 7.88 -35.42 -12.31
CA LEU A 7 8.53 -36.75 -12.31
C LEU A 7 9.19 -37.09 -13.64
N LYS A 8 8.54 -36.79 -14.77
CA LYS A 8 9.05 -37.14 -16.10
C LYS A 8 10.14 -36.20 -16.59
N THR A 9 9.99 -34.91 -16.34
CA THR A 9 10.91 -33.88 -16.85
C THR A 9 12.02 -33.57 -15.85
N GLY A 10 11.80 -33.84 -14.57
CA GLY A 10 12.67 -33.38 -13.48
C GLY A 10 12.77 -31.85 -13.39
N GLN A 11 11.86 -31.11 -14.02
CA GLN A 11 11.78 -29.66 -13.86
C GLN A 11 10.94 -29.34 -12.63
N PRO A 12 11.47 -28.58 -11.66
CA PRO A 12 10.72 -28.20 -10.48
C PRO A 12 9.55 -27.29 -10.84
N TYR A 13 8.52 -27.31 -9.99
CA TYR A 13 7.37 -26.42 -10.10
C TYR A 13 7.16 -25.69 -8.79
N SER A 14 6.78 -24.41 -8.87
CA SER A 14 6.38 -23.63 -7.71
C SER A 14 5.25 -22.68 -8.07
N ALA A 15 4.33 -22.44 -7.14
CA ALA A 15 3.40 -21.33 -7.19
C ALA A 15 3.40 -20.60 -5.84
N VAL A 16 3.23 -19.29 -5.93
CA VAL A 16 3.21 -18.38 -4.77
C VAL A 16 1.80 -17.83 -4.62
N ALA A 17 1.32 -17.76 -3.39
CA ALA A 17 0.02 -17.25 -2.98
C ALA A 17 -1.12 -17.73 -3.88
N LYS A 18 -1.16 -19.03 -4.17
CA LYS A 18 -2.21 -19.60 -5.02
C LYS A 18 -3.52 -19.62 -4.23
N LEU A 19 -4.54 -18.95 -4.75
CA LEU A 19 -5.89 -18.94 -4.18
C LEU A 19 -6.50 -20.35 -4.21
N PHE A 20 -6.98 -20.80 -3.07
CA PHE A 20 -7.72 -22.04 -2.91
C PHE A 20 -9.01 -21.78 -2.11
N VAL A 21 -10.13 -22.19 -2.69
CA VAL A 21 -11.47 -22.06 -2.09
C VAL A 21 -11.96 -23.45 -1.75
N PHE A 22 -12.18 -23.70 -0.46
CA PHE A 22 -12.71 -24.98 -0.01
C PHE A 22 -14.25 -25.00 -0.19
N PRO A 23 -14.84 -26.07 -0.77
CA PRO A 23 -16.28 -26.14 -1.00
C PRO A 23 -17.15 -26.01 0.25
N ASP A 24 -16.65 -26.44 1.41
CA ASP A 24 -17.32 -26.36 2.72
C ASP A 24 -17.27 -24.96 3.36
N ARG A 25 -16.40 -24.08 2.86
CA ARG A 25 -16.22 -22.70 3.37
C ARG A 25 -15.84 -21.73 2.25
N PRO A 26 -16.76 -21.46 1.30
CA PRO A 26 -16.45 -20.64 0.13
C PRO A 26 -16.07 -19.19 0.49
N ASP A 27 -16.57 -18.67 1.61
CA ASP A 27 -16.33 -17.30 2.06
C ASP A 27 -14.97 -17.10 2.76
N GLN A 28 -14.22 -18.18 2.98
CA GLN A 28 -12.93 -18.16 3.65
C GLN A 28 -11.84 -18.71 2.72
N PRO A 29 -11.48 -17.95 1.66
CA PRO A 29 -10.40 -18.35 0.78
C PRO A 29 -9.07 -18.44 1.53
N THR A 30 -8.25 -19.41 1.13
CA THR A 30 -6.89 -19.58 1.62
C THR A 30 -5.88 -19.37 0.49
N TYR A 31 -4.67 -18.98 0.86
CA TYR A 31 -3.57 -18.77 -0.07
C TYR A 31 -2.43 -19.71 0.29
N TRP A 32 -1.93 -20.42 -0.71
CA TRP A 32 -0.90 -21.44 -0.50
C TRP A 32 0.31 -21.19 -1.38
N ASP A 33 1.48 -21.22 -0.75
CA ASP A 33 2.75 -21.42 -1.43
C ASP A 33 2.95 -22.92 -1.55
N TRP A 34 3.17 -23.39 -2.77
CA TRP A 34 3.41 -24.81 -2.98
C TRP A 34 4.48 -25.05 -4.02
N SER A 35 5.31 -26.05 -3.76
CA SER A 35 6.40 -26.41 -4.63
C SER A 35 6.57 -27.91 -4.75
N LEU A 36 6.97 -28.36 -5.93
CA LEU A 36 7.32 -29.71 -6.25
C LEU A 36 8.78 -29.73 -6.71
N GLN A 37 9.64 -30.31 -5.88
CA GLN A 37 11.06 -30.45 -6.14
C GLN A 37 11.38 -31.92 -6.44
N PRO A 38 11.94 -32.26 -7.61
CA PRO A 38 12.35 -33.62 -7.90
C PRO A 38 13.59 -34.00 -7.09
N VAL A 39 13.57 -35.18 -6.49
CA VAL A 39 14.74 -35.79 -5.86
C VAL A 39 15.45 -36.60 -6.94
N ARG A 40 16.73 -36.29 -7.15
CA ARG A 40 17.56 -36.94 -8.15
C ARG A 40 18.62 -37.80 -7.47
N GLU A 41 18.80 -39.01 -7.99
CA GLU A 41 19.91 -39.89 -7.63
C GLU A 41 21.20 -39.45 -8.33
N ALA A 42 22.32 -40.09 -7.95
CA ALA A 42 23.64 -39.81 -8.52
C ALA A 42 23.73 -40.03 -10.04
N ASP A 43 22.86 -40.87 -10.60
CA ASP A 43 22.77 -41.16 -12.04
C ASP A 43 21.86 -40.17 -12.82
N GLY A 44 21.27 -39.18 -12.12
CA GLY A 44 20.36 -38.19 -12.69
C GLY A 44 18.90 -38.64 -12.81
N GLN A 45 18.58 -39.90 -12.46
CA GLN A 45 17.21 -40.41 -12.40
C GLN A 45 16.42 -39.72 -11.29
N VAL A 46 15.15 -39.39 -11.57
CA VAL A 46 14.24 -38.83 -10.55
C VAL A 46 13.65 -39.99 -9.73
N SER A 47 14.08 -40.14 -8.48
CA SER A 47 13.60 -41.19 -7.57
C SER A 47 12.36 -40.78 -6.77
N GLY A 48 12.07 -39.47 -6.68
CA GLY A 48 10.94 -38.99 -5.91
C GLY A 48 10.63 -37.51 -6.10
N LEU A 49 9.65 -37.04 -5.32
CA LEU A 49 9.25 -35.64 -5.26
C LEU A 49 9.19 -35.19 -3.79
N ILE A 50 9.70 -34.00 -3.52
CA ILE A 50 9.40 -33.25 -2.30
C ILE A 50 8.28 -32.28 -2.62
N LEU A 51 7.15 -32.42 -1.91
CA LEU A 51 6.05 -31.48 -1.94
C LEU A 51 6.15 -30.57 -0.71
N SER A 52 6.14 -29.26 -0.95
CA SER A 52 5.93 -28.25 0.09
C SER A 52 4.55 -27.63 -0.10
N LEU A 53 3.84 -27.43 1.01
CA LEU A 53 2.54 -26.76 1.09
C LEU A 53 2.58 -25.87 2.32
N ILE A 54 2.62 -24.56 2.11
CA ILE A 54 2.68 -23.56 3.17
C ILE A 54 1.44 -22.68 3.06
N ASP A 55 0.64 -22.66 4.12
CA ASP A 55 -0.47 -21.72 4.22
C ASP A 55 0.10 -20.31 4.49
N VAL A 56 -0.09 -19.41 3.53
CA VAL A 56 0.34 -18.01 3.59
C VAL A 56 -0.85 -17.06 3.67
N THR A 57 -2.03 -17.55 4.05
CA THR A 57 -3.29 -16.79 4.05
C THR A 57 -3.19 -15.51 4.86
N GLU A 58 -2.72 -15.60 6.11
CA GLU A 58 -2.67 -14.43 7.00
C GLU A 58 -1.61 -13.42 6.57
N GLN A 59 -0.44 -13.88 6.13
CA GLN A 59 0.60 -13.02 5.56
C GLN A 59 0.09 -12.29 4.31
N HIS A 60 -0.55 -13.03 3.39
CA HIS A 60 -1.08 -12.46 2.16
C HIS A 60 -2.20 -11.45 2.44
N LYS A 61 -3.13 -11.74 3.36
CA LYS A 61 -4.18 -10.79 3.77
C LYS A 61 -3.59 -9.53 4.39
N ALA A 62 -2.60 -9.64 5.28
CA ALA A 62 -1.94 -8.49 5.88
C ALA A 62 -1.26 -7.62 4.82
N GLN A 63 -0.56 -8.25 3.88
CA GLN A 63 0.09 -7.55 2.77
C GLN A 63 -0.93 -6.85 1.86
N MET A 64 -2.04 -7.52 1.54
CA MET A 64 -3.13 -6.92 0.77
C MET A 64 -3.80 -5.76 1.51
N ALA A 65 -4.00 -5.86 2.82
CA ALA A 65 -4.57 -4.80 3.63
C ALA A 65 -3.67 -3.56 3.64
N LEU A 66 -2.35 -3.74 3.80
CA LEU A 66 -1.37 -2.66 3.71
C LEU A 66 -1.35 -2.02 2.31
N ALA A 67 -1.34 -2.85 1.26
CA ALA A 67 -1.40 -2.36 -0.12
C ALA A 67 -2.72 -1.61 -0.40
N TYR A 68 -3.83 -2.08 0.15
CA TYR A 68 -5.13 -1.43 0.03
C TYR A 68 -5.18 -0.09 0.77
N GLN A 69 -4.57 0.01 1.96
CA GLN A 69 -4.43 1.28 2.67
C GLN A 69 -3.60 2.30 1.85
N ALA A 70 -2.47 1.88 1.28
CA ALA A 70 -1.67 2.72 0.40
C ALA A 70 -2.45 3.14 -0.86
N PHE A 71 -3.17 2.20 -1.47
CA PHE A 71 -4.03 2.47 -2.61
C PHE A 71 -5.13 3.47 -2.29
N LEU A 72 -5.82 3.32 -1.14
CA LEU A 72 -6.81 4.30 -0.70
C LEU A 72 -6.21 5.68 -0.53
N LEU A 73 -5.02 5.79 0.08
CA LEU A 73 -4.34 7.07 0.20
C LEU A 73 -4.09 7.71 -1.18
N ASP A 74 -3.71 6.92 -2.18
CA ASP A 74 -3.42 7.41 -3.54
C ASP A 74 -4.67 7.68 -4.40
N HIS A 75 -5.83 7.08 -4.08
CA HIS A 75 -7.05 7.12 -4.91
C HIS A 75 -8.27 7.80 -4.26
N ILE A 76 -8.16 8.29 -3.03
CA ILE A 76 -9.18 9.18 -2.45
C ILE A 76 -9.16 10.52 -3.20
N ASN A 77 -10.34 10.95 -3.70
CA ASN A 77 -10.53 12.22 -4.43
C ASN A 77 -10.26 13.50 -3.62
N ASP A 78 -9.84 13.36 -2.36
CA ASP A 78 -9.39 14.47 -1.50
C ASP A 78 -7.85 14.48 -1.45
N ALA A 79 -7.26 15.68 -1.44
CA ALA A 79 -5.82 15.82 -1.23
C ALA A 79 -5.47 15.36 0.19
N ILE A 80 -4.65 14.32 0.30
CA ILE A 80 -4.11 13.84 1.57
C ILE A 80 -2.67 14.32 1.70
N VAL A 81 -2.45 15.12 2.74
CA VAL A 81 -1.15 15.71 3.06
C VAL A 81 -0.87 15.46 4.54
N ALA A 82 0.24 14.80 4.85
CA ALA A 82 0.74 14.64 6.22
C ALA A 82 2.03 15.44 6.40
N VAL A 83 2.26 15.95 7.61
CA VAL A 83 3.51 16.61 7.99
C VAL A 83 4.07 16.00 9.26
N ASP A 84 5.39 16.05 9.43
CA ASP A 84 6.06 15.73 10.68
C ASP A 84 6.02 16.88 11.71
N ASP A 85 6.66 16.68 12.85
CA ASP A 85 6.82 17.65 13.94
C ASP A 85 7.59 18.92 13.53
N LYS A 86 8.34 18.86 12.42
CA LYS A 86 9.07 19.96 11.80
C LYS A 86 8.31 20.61 10.65
N TYR A 87 7.04 20.24 10.46
CA TYR A 87 6.18 20.71 9.37
C TYR A 87 6.69 20.35 7.97
N CYS A 88 7.47 19.28 7.83
CA CYS A 88 7.89 18.74 6.55
C CYS A 88 6.88 17.73 6.03
N PHE A 89 6.54 17.77 4.74
CA PHE A 89 5.56 16.83 4.17
C PHE A 89 6.09 15.39 4.19
N THR A 90 5.32 14.48 4.80
CA THR A 90 5.63 13.05 4.93
C THR A 90 4.72 12.15 4.09
N SER A 91 3.58 12.68 3.65
CA SER A 91 2.69 12.02 2.70
C SER A 91 2.13 13.04 1.72
N TRP A 92 2.08 12.66 0.44
CA TRP A 92 1.56 13.46 -0.66
C TRP A 92 0.95 12.52 -1.69
N ASN A 93 -0.38 12.44 -1.74
CA ASN A 93 -1.09 11.57 -2.66
C ASN A 93 -1.24 12.20 -4.06
N ARG A 94 -1.68 11.40 -5.04
CA ARG A 94 -1.91 11.86 -6.41
C ARG A 94 -2.86 13.05 -6.48
N THR A 95 -3.95 13.05 -5.71
CA THR A 95 -4.91 14.15 -5.69
C THR A 95 -4.31 15.43 -5.10
N ALA A 96 -3.35 15.33 -4.17
CA ALA A 96 -2.55 16.48 -3.73
C ALA A 96 -1.66 17.01 -4.86
N GLU A 97 -1.09 16.16 -5.71
CA GLU A 97 -0.38 16.62 -6.92
C GLU A 97 -1.30 17.38 -7.86
N GLU A 98 -2.50 16.88 -8.07
CA GLU A 98 -3.50 17.49 -8.96
C GLU A 98 -4.03 18.82 -8.40
N ILE A 99 -4.22 18.91 -7.07
CA ILE A 99 -4.77 20.09 -6.40
C ILE A 99 -3.71 21.18 -6.17
N TYR A 100 -2.49 20.80 -5.78
CA TYR A 100 -1.43 21.74 -5.39
C TYR A 100 -0.33 21.90 -6.45
N GLY A 101 -0.31 21.06 -7.48
CA GLY A 101 0.59 21.20 -8.63
C GLY A 101 2.04 20.78 -8.39
N TRP A 102 2.36 20.16 -7.25
CA TRP A 102 3.68 19.57 -7.01
C TRP A 102 3.63 18.07 -7.15
N LYS A 103 4.65 17.51 -7.78
CA LYS A 103 4.85 16.07 -7.75
C LYS A 103 5.22 15.61 -6.35
N ARG A 104 4.85 14.38 -5.99
CA ARG A 104 5.14 13.78 -4.69
C ARG A 104 6.61 13.89 -4.34
N GLU A 105 7.49 13.64 -5.30
CA GLU A 105 8.95 13.72 -5.14
C GLU A 105 9.42 15.15 -4.82
N GLU A 106 8.70 16.16 -5.30
CA GLU A 106 9.01 17.55 -5.07
C GLU A 106 8.42 18.07 -3.75
N ALA A 107 7.34 17.45 -3.26
CA ALA A 107 6.65 17.86 -2.05
C ALA A 107 7.25 17.23 -0.80
N LEU A 108 7.60 15.94 -0.86
CA LEU A 108 8.12 15.21 0.30
C LEU A 108 9.42 15.84 0.84
N GLY A 109 9.48 15.99 2.16
CA GLY A 109 10.63 16.58 2.86
C GLY A 109 10.74 18.11 2.80
N LYS A 110 9.85 18.82 2.09
CA LYS A 110 9.81 20.29 2.10
C LYS A 110 9.06 20.82 3.31
N MET A 111 9.60 21.86 3.95
CA MET A 111 8.92 22.60 5.02
C MET A 111 7.72 23.39 4.50
N ARG A 112 6.58 23.28 5.18
CA ARG A 112 5.33 24.00 4.91
C ARG A 112 5.51 25.52 4.76
N ASN A 113 6.46 26.12 5.49
CA ASN A 113 6.63 27.57 5.61
C ASN A 113 7.60 28.18 4.58
N GLY A 114 8.47 27.36 3.96
CA GLY A 114 9.43 27.82 2.94
C GLY A 114 8.92 27.70 1.50
N ALA A 115 7.74 27.11 1.34
CA ALA A 115 7.23 26.73 0.04
C ALA A 115 6.24 27.80 -0.46
N SER A 116 6.76 28.83 -1.11
CA SER A 116 5.94 29.84 -1.80
C SER A 116 5.07 29.12 -2.84
N LYS A 117 3.76 29.06 -2.61
CA LYS A 117 2.79 28.41 -3.53
C LYS A 117 2.93 28.95 -4.96
N PRO A 118 2.26 28.29 -5.93
CA PRO A 118 1.24 29.05 -6.63
C PRO A 118 -0.17 28.50 -6.39
N ARG A 119 -1.00 29.44 -5.93
CA ARG A 119 -2.47 29.55 -6.11
C ARG A 119 -3.29 28.26 -6.06
N VAL A 120 -3.88 28.02 -4.89
CA VAL A 120 -5.04 27.13 -4.75
C VAL A 120 -6.20 27.73 -5.57
N PRO A 121 -6.85 26.99 -6.49
CA PRO A 121 -8.12 27.43 -7.05
C PRO A 121 -9.16 27.47 -5.91
N ALA A 122 -9.88 28.59 -5.79
CA ALA A 122 -10.79 28.90 -4.68
C ALA A 122 -12.01 27.94 -4.51
N LYS A 123 -12.05 26.79 -5.17
CA LYS A 123 -13.26 25.95 -5.29
C LYS A 123 -13.39 24.80 -4.29
N LEU A 124 -12.45 24.56 -3.37
CA LEU A 124 -12.40 23.30 -2.60
C LEU A 124 -12.58 23.42 -1.07
N TYR A 125 -13.13 24.51 -0.57
CA TYR A 125 -13.64 24.54 0.82
C TYR A 125 -15.09 24.04 0.87
N ARG A 126 -15.29 22.71 0.79
CA ARG A 126 -16.56 22.12 1.20
C ARG A 126 -16.34 20.70 1.74
N GLY A 127 -16.11 20.60 3.05
CA GLY A 127 -16.07 19.30 3.71
C GLY A 127 -15.60 19.29 5.16
N ARG A 128 -16.38 19.92 6.06
CA ARG A 128 -16.45 19.54 7.50
C ARG A 128 -15.21 19.87 8.37
N LEU A 129 -14.98 21.16 8.61
CA LEU A 129 -14.48 21.57 9.93
C LEU A 129 -15.62 21.33 10.93
N ALA A 130 -15.43 20.38 11.83
CA ALA A 130 -16.26 20.28 13.02
C ALA A 130 -16.14 21.58 13.82
N ASP A 131 -17.27 22.07 14.31
CA ASP A 131 -17.50 23.41 14.88
C ASP A 131 -16.73 23.73 16.18
N SER A 132 -15.76 22.91 16.60
CA SER A 132 -15.09 23.04 17.90
C SER A 132 -13.82 23.90 17.92
N ASP A 133 -13.18 24.20 16.78
CA ASP A 133 -11.86 24.87 16.77
C ASP A 133 -11.87 26.35 16.37
N ARG A 134 -13.05 26.93 16.13
CA ARG A 134 -13.18 28.34 15.69
C ARG A 134 -12.85 29.41 16.73
N ARG A 135 -12.59 29.06 18.00
CA ARG A 135 -12.37 30.05 19.08
C ARG A 135 -10.91 30.25 19.53
N ARG A 136 -9.91 29.58 18.95
CA ARG A 136 -8.55 29.60 19.55
C ARG A 136 -7.42 30.27 18.79
N LEU A 137 -7.64 30.84 17.60
CA LEU A 137 -6.54 31.40 16.81
C LEU A 137 -6.88 32.76 16.18
N LEU A 138 -7.10 33.77 17.03
CA LEU A 138 -6.66 35.16 16.78
C LEU A 138 -6.51 35.86 18.15
N PRO A 139 -5.30 36.02 18.73
CA PRO A 139 -5.07 37.08 19.69
C PRO A 139 -4.91 38.39 18.91
N GLY A 140 -5.65 39.42 19.36
CA GLY A 140 -5.71 40.73 18.75
C GLY A 140 -4.33 41.37 18.56
N ARG A 141 -4.15 42.01 17.41
CA ARG A 141 -3.24 43.14 17.30
C ARG A 141 -4.11 44.39 17.20
N ASP A 142 -4.36 45.00 18.34
CA ASP A 142 -4.63 46.43 18.39
C ASP A 142 -3.30 47.17 18.54
N ALA A 143 -3.17 48.17 17.68
CA ALA A 143 -2.55 49.49 17.89
C ALA A 143 -1.04 49.65 18.19
N ALA A 144 -0.56 50.74 17.58
CA ALA A 144 0.64 51.54 17.86
C ALA A 144 1.98 51.02 17.31
N ASP A 145 2.52 51.68 16.28
CA ASP A 145 3.38 52.85 16.49
C ASP A 145 3.62 53.62 15.17
N LEU A 146 3.39 54.93 15.26
CA LEU A 146 3.99 56.10 14.58
C LEU A 146 4.47 55.99 13.12
#